data_AF-E1QZB2-F1
#
_entry.id   AF-E1QZB2-F1
#
_cell.length_a   1.000
_cell.length_b   1.000
_cell.length_c   1.000
_cell.angle_alpha   90.00
_cell.angle_beta   90.00
_cell.angle_gamma   90.00
#
_symmetry.space_group_name_H-M   'P 1'
#
loop_
_entity.id
_entity.type
_entity.pdbx_description
1 polymer ?
#
loop_
_entity_poly.entity_id
_entity_poly.type
_entity_poly.pdbx_seq_one_letter_code
_entity_poly.pdbx_strand_id
1 'polypeptide(L)'
;MLYIGNFNYDDANDPAENYCLMPVVVSASNPEEALSKIADLFQHLRKTSDLLDGATEIYLDSLVELEGNPQDAVLTQWSKVVPSADGLSLMSSVLPAAEGDEDDTIEAYRWFGSEDKASDGDDEDDFEDEDPFLILE
;
A
#
# COMPACT_ATOMS: atom_id res chain seq x y z
N MET A 1 -12.35 9.02 11.16
CA MET A 1 -12.07 7.58 11.02
C MET A 1 -10.61 7.28 11.37
N LEU A 2 -10.27 6.00 11.50
CA LEU A 2 -8.89 5.52 11.45
C LEU A 2 -8.62 4.97 10.06
N TYR A 3 -7.42 5.20 9.54
CA TYR A 3 -6.98 4.71 8.25
C TYR A 3 -5.67 3.93 8.42
N ILE A 4 -5.55 2.82 7.69
CA ILE A 4 -4.32 2.02 7.62
C ILE A 4 -3.90 1.97 6.15
N GLY A 5 -2.86 2.72 5.81
CA GLY A 5 -2.27 2.71 4.48
C GLY A 5 -1.11 1.73 4.44
N ASN A 6 -1.14 0.83 3.47
CA ASN A 6 -0.12 -0.18 3.26
C ASN A 6 0.74 0.26 2.08
N PHE A 7 1.97 0.66 2.35
CA PHE A 7 2.90 1.17 1.35
C PHE A 7 4.06 0.23 1.15
N ASN A 8 4.71 0.36 0.00
CA ASN A 8 5.91 -0.40 -0.33
C ASN A 8 6.88 0.41 -1.19
N TYR A 9 8.14 -0.02 -1.22
CA TYR A 9 9.16 0.49 -2.13
C TYR A 9 10.27 -0.55 -2.33
N ASP A 10 10.99 -0.43 -3.45
CA ASP A 10 12.23 -1.16 -3.70
C ASP A 10 13.44 -0.37 -3.19
N ASP A 11 14.25 -0.98 -2.32
CA ASP A 11 15.42 -0.31 -1.78
C ASP A 11 16.56 -0.25 -2.80
N ALA A 12 16.74 0.93 -3.42
CA ALA A 12 17.77 1.16 -4.42
C ALA A 12 19.21 1.10 -3.87
N ASN A 13 19.40 1.17 -2.55
CA ASN A 13 20.71 1.03 -1.92
C ASN A 13 21.04 -0.42 -1.57
N ASP A 14 20.07 -1.33 -1.61
CA ASP A 14 20.29 -2.73 -1.33
C ASP A 14 20.61 -3.51 -2.62
N PRO A 15 21.81 -4.10 -2.75
CA PRO A 15 22.19 -4.89 -3.92
C PRO A 15 21.37 -6.18 -4.09
N ALA A 16 20.57 -6.58 -3.09
CA ALA A 16 19.61 -7.66 -3.19
C ALA A 16 18.21 -7.20 -3.63
N GLU A 17 18.02 -5.92 -3.95
CA GLU A 17 16.74 -5.31 -4.33
C GLU A 17 15.65 -5.66 -3.30
N ASN A 18 15.96 -5.38 -2.03
CA ASN A 18 15.06 -5.75 -0.95
C ASN A 18 13.77 -4.92 -1.03
N TYR A 19 12.66 -5.65 -1.09
CA TYR A 19 11.31 -5.10 -1.10
C TYR A 19 10.86 -4.74 0.32
N CYS A 20 10.49 -3.49 0.53
CA CYS A 20 10.12 -2.95 1.84
C CYS A 20 8.60 -2.80 2.00
N LEU A 21 8.06 -3.19 3.16
CA LEU A 21 6.64 -3.04 3.52
C LEU A 21 6.49 -2.05 4.68
N MET A 22 5.62 -1.06 4.49
CA MET A 22 5.43 0.07 5.40
C MET A 22 3.95 0.31 5.70
N PRO A 23 3.33 -0.46 6.60
CA PRO A 23 2.00 -0.14 7.09
C PRO A 23 2.04 1.13 7.97
N VAL A 24 1.14 2.06 7.71
CA VAL A 24 1.01 3.34 8.43
C VAL A 24 -0.42 3.52 8.90
N VAL A 25 -0.59 3.87 10.18
CA VAL A 25 -1.90 4.18 10.76
C VAL A 25 -2.04 5.68 11.01
N VAL A 26 -3.19 6.25 10.66
CA VAL A 26 -3.48 7.68 10.86
C VAL A 26 -4.96 7.92 11.14
N SER A 27 -5.26 8.93 11.95
CA SER A 27 -6.63 9.46 12.05
C SER A 27 -6.84 10.60 11.07
N ALA A 28 -7.91 10.52 10.29
CA ALA A 28 -8.32 11.54 9.33
C ALA A 28 -9.85 11.58 9.18
N SER A 29 -10.36 12.63 8.54
CA SER A 29 -11.79 12.84 8.28
C SER A 29 -12.24 12.19 6.98
N ASN A 30 -11.31 11.91 6.07
CA ASN A 30 -11.55 11.28 4.77
C ASN A 30 -10.23 10.66 4.23
N PRO A 31 -10.30 9.84 3.16
CA PRO A 31 -9.12 9.20 2.57
C PRO A 31 -8.04 10.18 2.08
N GLU A 32 -8.42 11.29 1.46
CA GLU A 32 -7.47 12.28 0.92
C GLU A 32 -6.62 12.92 2.05
N GLU A 33 -7.25 13.28 3.16
CA GLU A 33 -6.56 13.82 4.34
C GLU A 33 -5.63 12.76 4.95
N ALA A 34 -6.04 11.49 4.97
CA ALA A 34 -5.18 10.39 5.45
C ALA A 34 -3.92 10.26 4.60
N LEU A 35 -4.07 10.21 3.28
CA LEU A 35 -2.94 10.12 2.34
C LEU A 35 -2.01 11.35 2.45
N SER A 36 -2.56 12.56 2.56
CA SER A 36 -1.76 13.77 2.75
C SER A 36 -0.91 13.71 4.02
N LYS A 37 -1.49 13.28 5.15
CA LYS A 37 -0.75 13.14 6.42
C LYS A 37 0.33 12.07 6.35
N ILE A 38 0.09 10.98 5.63
CA ILE A 38 1.06 9.90 5.47
C ILE A 38 2.21 10.35 4.55
N ALA A 39 1.92 11.10 3.48
CA ALA A 39 2.95 11.70 2.64
C ALA A 39 3.85 12.65 3.44
N ASP A 40 3.27 13.51 4.28
CA ASP A 40 4.04 14.38 5.18
C ASP A 40 4.94 13.59 6.14
N LEU A 41 4.45 12.44 6.65
CA LEU A 41 5.24 11.53 7.48
C LEU A 41 6.46 10.99 6.72
N PHE A 42 6.28 10.48 5.49
CA PHE A 42 7.40 9.95 4.70
C PHE A 42 8.44 11.03 4.38
N GLN A 43 8.00 12.22 4.00
CA GLN A 43 8.91 13.36 3.80
C GLN A 43 9.66 13.74 5.09
N HIS A 44 8.99 13.67 6.24
CA HIS A 44 9.62 13.95 7.53
C HIS A 44 10.67 12.88 7.87
N LEU A 45 10.34 11.60 7.71
CA LEU A 45 11.25 10.48 7.96
C LEU A 45 12.49 10.59 7.06
N ARG A 46 12.30 10.85 5.76
CA ARG A 46 13.40 11.08 4.80
C ARG A 46 14.36 12.19 5.23
N LYS A 47 13.85 13.25 5.89
CA LYS A 47 14.67 14.39 6.34
C LYS A 47 15.35 14.16 7.68
N THR A 48 14.84 13.24 8.50
CA THR A 48 15.21 13.14 9.92
C THR A 48 15.84 11.81 10.30
N SER A 49 15.75 10.80 9.43
CA SER A 49 16.26 9.45 9.64
C SER A 49 16.75 8.86 8.31
N ASP A 50 17.67 7.91 8.44
CA ASP A 50 18.15 6.99 7.41
C ASP A 50 17.16 5.86 7.07
N LEU A 51 16.00 5.78 7.72
CA LEU A 51 15.03 4.68 7.52
C LEU A 51 14.55 4.55 6.07
N LEU A 52 14.44 5.67 5.35
CA LEU A 52 14.02 5.71 3.94
C LEU A 52 15.21 5.97 3.01
N ASP A 53 16.44 5.65 3.44
CA ASP A 53 17.62 5.74 2.59
C ASP A 53 17.62 4.63 1.54
N GLY A 54 17.13 4.97 0.35
CA GLY A 54 17.00 4.04 -0.79
C GLY A 54 15.59 4.04 -1.39
N ALA A 55 14.61 4.56 -0.65
CA ALA A 55 13.27 4.80 -1.15
C ALA A 55 13.28 5.97 -2.14
N THR A 56 13.16 5.65 -3.43
CA THR A 56 13.01 6.66 -4.50
C THR A 56 11.54 6.86 -4.85
N GLU A 57 10.83 5.74 -5.00
CA GLU A 57 9.42 5.68 -5.36
C GLU A 57 8.69 4.84 -4.30
N ILE A 58 7.66 5.42 -3.68
CA ILE A 58 6.81 4.73 -2.72
C ILE A 58 5.46 4.48 -3.38
N TYR A 59 4.98 3.24 -3.32
CA TYR A 59 3.70 2.80 -3.87
C TYR A 59 2.69 2.55 -2.75
N LEU A 60 1.41 2.76 -3.06
CA LEU A 60 0.29 2.47 -2.17
C LEU A 60 -0.37 1.16 -2.63
N ASP A 61 -0.18 0.07 -1.87
CA ASP A 61 -0.88 -1.21 -2.12
C ASP A 61 -2.37 -1.07 -1.78
N SER A 62 -2.67 -0.49 -0.60
CA SER A 62 -4.06 -0.32 -0.18
C SER A 62 -4.25 0.68 0.95
N LEU A 63 -5.45 1.23 1.05
CA LEU A 63 -5.89 2.03 2.19
C LEU A 63 -7.14 1.40 2.82
N VAL A 64 -7.05 0.98 4.07
CA VAL A 64 -8.17 0.45 4.85
C VAL A 64 -8.77 1.57 5.70
N GLU A 65 -10.06 1.82 5.58
CA GLU A 65 -10.84 2.73 6.41
C GLU A 65 -11.55 1.97 7.53
N LEU A 66 -11.42 2.45 8.77
CA LEU A 66 -12.13 1.96 9.94
C LEU A 66 -13.01 3.09 10.48
N GLU A 67 -14.33 2.91 10.44
CA GLU A 67 -15.30 3.92 10.88
C GLU A 67 -15.15 4.28 12.37
N GLY A 68 -14.59 3.36 13.17
CA GLY A 68 -14.30 3.56 14.58
C GLY A 68 -13.20 2.63 15.10
N ASN A 69 -13.00 2.62 16.42
CA ASN A 69 -12.07 1.69 17.05
C ASN A 69 -12.72 0.29 17.06
N PRO A 70 -12.15 -0.70 16.34
CA PRO A 70 -12.72 -2.03 16.31
C PRO A 70 -12.71 -2.64 17.72
N GLN A 71 -13.84 -3.21 18.13
CA GLN A 71 -13.94 -3.90 19.42
C GLN A 71 -13.38 -5.32 19.35
N ASP A 72 -13.46 -5.93 18.17
CA ASP A 72 -12.87 -7.22 17.84
C ASP A 72 -11.56 -7.04 17.04
N ALA A 73 -10.73 -8.08 17.00
CA ALA A 73 -9.48 -8.03 16.26
C ALA A 73 -9.72 -8.05 14.75
N VAL A 74 -9.11 -7.11 14.02
CA VAL A 74 -9.21 -6.99 12.56
C VAL A 74 -7.87 -7.31 11.93
N LEU A 75 -7.86 -8.21 10.94
CA LEU A 75 -6.70 -8.45 10.07
C LEU A 75 -6.79 -7.50 8.88
N THR A 76 -5.93 -6.49 8.84
CA THR A 76 -5.98 -5.41 7.85
C THR A 76 -5.10 -5.68 6.62
N GLN A 77 -4.11 -6.55 6.78
CA GLN A 77 -3.24 -6.99 5.70
C GLN A 77 -2.67 -8.38 6.03
N TRP A 78 -2.70 -9.26 5.05
CA TRP A 78 -1.93 -10.50 5.05
C TRP A 78 -0.87 -10.42 3.96
N SER A 79 0.40 -10.62 4.34
CA SER A 79 1.53 -10.64 3.41
C SER A 79 2.36 -11.89 3.61
N LYS A 80 2.71 -12.56 2.50
CA LYS A 80 3.58 -13.72 2.46
C LYS A 80 4.72 -13.48 1.48
N VAL A 81 5.94 -13.50 2.00
CA VAL A 81 7.17 -13.46 1.21
C VAL A 81 7.61 -14.90 0.93
N VAL A 82 7.76 -15.24 -0.35
CA VAL A 82 8.17 -16.56 -0.82
C VAL A 82 9.47 -16.42 -1.60
N PRO A 83 10.54 -17.15 -1.24
CA PRO A 83 11.73 -17.22 -2.09
C PRO A 83 11.38 -17.88 -3.42
N SER A 84 11.73 -17.23 -4.53
CA SER A 84 11.61 -17.75 -5.89
C SER A 84 13.00 -18.00 -6.49
N ALA A 85 13.07 -18.64 -7.65
CA ALA A 85 14.35 -18.89 -8.34
C ALA A 85 15.03 -17.60 -8.81
N ASP A 86 14.25 -16.54 -9.03
CA ASP A 86 14.68 -15.26 -9.60
C ASP A 86 14.62 -14.11 -8.58
N GLY A 87 14.26 -14.37 -7.31
CA GLY A 87 14.18 -13.32 -6.29
C GLY A 87 13.19 -13.62 -5.16
N LEU A 88 12.55 -12.58 -4.62
CA LEU A 88 11.46 -12.69 -3.65
C LEU A 88 10.12 -12.48 -4.38
N SER A 89 9.16 -13.35 -4.14
CA SER A 89 7.77 -13.15 -4.56
C SER A 89 6.93 -12.74 -3.36
N LEU A 90 6.22 -11.62 -3.48
CA LEU A 90 5.28 -11.16 -2.48
C LEU A 90 3.85 -11.50 -2.89
N MET A 91 3.09 -12.07 -1.96
CA MET A 91 1.64 -12.16 -2.06
C MET A 91 1.05 -11.29 -0.95
N SER A 92 0.30 -10.25 -1.30
CA SER A 92 -0.48 -9.44 -0.35
C SER A 92 -1.98 -9.59 -0.59
N SER A 93 -2.75 -9.57 0.49
CA SER A 93 -4.20 -9.51 0.45
C SER A 93 -4.68 -8.53 1.53
N VAL A 94 -5.55 -7.62 1.10
CA VAL A 94 -6.23 -6.67 1.95
C VAL A 94 -7.55 -7.31 2.34
N LEU A 95 -7.78 -7.48 3.64
CA LEU A 95 -9.01 -8.05 4.18
C LEU A 95 -9.72 -6.94 4.96
N PRO A 96 -11.04 -6.80 4.75
CA PRO A 96 -11.96 -7.77 5.34
C PRO A 96 -12.95 -8.32 4.32
N ALA A 97 -12.83 -9.61 4.03
CA ALA A 97 -13.93 -10.40 3.47
C ALA A 97 -14.38 -11.39 4.55
N ALA A 98 -14.77 -10.89 5.71
CA ALA A 98 -15.59 -11.72 6.60
C ALA A 98 -16.99 -11.76 5.99
N GLU A 99 -17.27 -12.77 5.17
CA GLU A 99 -18.64 -13.05 4.73
C GLU A 99 -19.52 -13.21 5.99
N GLY A 100 -20.28 -12.16 6.34
CA GLY A 100 -21.22 -12.20 7.47
C GLY A 100 -21.28 -10.96 8.36
N ASP A 101 -20.37 -9.99 8.24
CA ASP A 101 -20.53 -8.71 8.94
C ASP A 101 -21.46 -7.80 8.11
N GLU A 102 -22.74 -7.80 8.47
CA GLU A 102 -23.79 -6.93 7.90
C GLU A 102 -23.61 -5.43 8.28
N ASP A 103 -22.58 -5.11 9.06
CA ASP A 103 -22.22 -3.75 9.45
C ASP A 103 -21.05 -3.27 8.58
N ASP A 104 -21.33 -2.41 7.60
CA ASP A 104 -20.47 -1.69 6.63
C ASP A 104 -19.32 -0.87 7.29
N THR A 105 -18.58 -1.45 8.23
CA THR A 105 -17.70 -0.73 9.18
C THR A 105 -16.24 -0.66 8.76
N ILE A 106 -15.87 -1.42 7.72
CA ILE A 106 -14.50 -1.51 7.22
C ILE A 106 -14.50 -1.54 5.69
N GLU A 107 -13.83 -0.58 5.09
CA GLU A 107 -13.70 -0.46 3.64
C GLU A 107 -12.23 -0.54 3.24
N ALA A 108 -11.95 -1.15 2.09
CA ALA A 108 -10.61 -1.27 1.55
C ALA A 108 -10.56 -0.67 0.14
N TYR A 109 -9.68 0.31 -0.05
CA TYR A 109 -9.45 0.97 -1.32
C TYR A 109 -8.13 0.51 -1.93
N ARG A 110 -8.15 0.22 -3.23
CA ARG A 110 -6.97 0.01 -4.07
C ARG A 110 -6.97 1.05 -5.17
N TRP A 111 -5.79 1.57 -5.49
CA TRP A 111 -5.60 2.47 -6.62
C TRP A 111 -4.98 1.68 -7.76
N PHE A 112 -5.73 1.54 -8.85
CA PHE A 112 -5.18 1.09 -10.12
C PHE A 112 -4.65 2.34 -10.85
N GLY A 113 -3.45 2.24 -11.41
CA GLY A 113 -2.91 3.26 -12.33
C GLY A 113 -3.95 3.62 -13.38
N SER A 114 -4.01 4.89 -13.79
CA SER A 114 -5.10 5.38 -14.64
C SER A 114 -5.06 4.76 -16.04
N GLU A 115 -5.95 3.79 -16.31
CA GLU A 115 -6.18 3.25 -17.66
C GLU A 115 -7.67 3.34 -18.02
N ASP A 116 -8.06 4.54 -18.46
CA ASP A 116 -9.34 4.77 -19.15
C ASP A 116 -9.20 4.28 -20.61
N LYS A 117 -8.95 2.99 -20.83
CA LYS A 117 -9.00 2.34 -22.16
C LYS A 117 -9.56 0.93 -22.12
N ALA A 118 -10.88 0.86 -22.21
CA ALA A 118 -11.52 -0.31 -22.80
C ALA A 118 -11.06 -0.46 -24.27
N SER A 119 -10.17 -1.42 -24.55
CA SER A 119 -9.94 -1.95 -25.89
C SER A 119 -9.66 -3.44 -25.85
N ASP A 120 -10.72 -4.19 -26.16
CA ASP A 120 -10.78 -5.57 -26.64
C ASP A 120 -9.55 -5.99 -27.48
N GLY A 121 -8.83 -7.05 -27.10
CA GLY A 121 -7.80 -7.68 -27.94
C GLY A 121 -6.77 -8.52 -27.17
N ASP A 122 -6.65 -9.79 -27.55
CA ASP A 122 -5.69 -10.79 -27.07
C ASP A 122 -4.21 -10.34 -27.03
N ASP A 123 -3.48 -10.97 -26.11
CA ASP A 123 -2.03 -11.24 -26.05
C ASP A 123 -1.11 -10.31 -25.22
N GLU A 124 -0.41 -11.02 -24.30
CA GLU A 124 0.81 -10.71 -23.55
C GLU A 124 0.66 -9.84 -22.28
N ASP A 125 1.22 -10.38 -21.18
CA ASP A 125 1.29 -9.81 -19.84
C ASP A 125 2.03 -8.46 -19.84
N ASP A 126 1.40 -7.40 -20.33
CA ASP A 126 1.79 -6.02 -20.02
C ASP A 126 1.33 -5.76 -18.58
N PHE A 127 2.23 -5.99 -17.62
CA PHE A 127 2.13 -5.37 -16.31
C PHE A 127 2.12 -3.86 -16.55
N GLU A 128 0.94 -3.24 -16.54
CA GLU A 128 0.82 -1.78 -16.53
C GLU A 128 1.67 -1.25 -15.37
N ASP A 129 2.68 -0.43 -15.69
CA ASP A 129 3.54 0.20 -14.68
C ASP A 129 2.65 1.00 -13.71
N GLU A 130 2.53 0.54 -12.46
CA GLU A 130 1.75 1.26 -11.44
C GLU A 130 2.40 2.62 -11.16
N ASP A 131 1.61 3.69 -11.16
CA ASP A 131 2.10 5.02 -10.81
C ASP A 131 2.51 5.09 -9.33
N PRO A 132 3.68 5.66 -8.98
CA PRO A 132 4.09 5.79 -7.60
C PRO A 132 3.16 6.74 -6.83
N PHE A 133 2.82 6.35 -5.60
CA PHE A 133 2.07 7.21 -4.67
C PHE A 133 2.85 8.47 -4.30
N LEU A 134 4.17 8.32 -4.08
CA LEU A 134 5.05 9.43 -3.72
C LEU A 134 6.44 9.22 -4.32
N ILE A 135 6.94 10.25 -5.00
CA ILE A 135 8.34 10.34 -5.44
C ILE A 135 9.09 11.17 -4.39
N LEU A 136 10.18 10.62 -3.84
CA LEU A 136 11.03 11.32 -2.89
C LEU A 136 12.19 11.99 -3.62
N GLU A 137 12.17 13.32 -3.73
CA GLU A 137 13.31 14.14 -4.21
C GLU A 137 14.45 14.24 -3.18
#